data_AF-A0AA39MLE4-F1
#
_entry.id   AF-A0AA39MLE4-F1
#
_cell.length_a   1.000
_cell.length_b   1.000
_cell.length_c   1.000
_cell.angle_alpha   90.00
_cell.angle_beta   90.00
_cell.angle_gamma   90.00
#
_symmetry.space_group_name_H-M   'P 1'
#
loop_
_entity.id
_entity.type
_entity.pdbx_description
1 polymer ?
#
loop_
_entity_poly.entity_id
_entity_poly.type
_entity_poly.pdbx_seq_one_letter_code
_entity_poly.pdbx_strand_id
1 'polypeptide(L)'
;MNSSETPRIVRKGEIIVELEDANDVLDCPSTADELSKMCHHAEVLYSFVQGQMETGNDEDEEILGPKTAEVPDPTVYPASKLRDLIDVGNLSEHLNEQVWKMLEKNIDAFGFDG
;
A
#
# COMPACT_ATOMS: atom_id res chain seq x y z
N MET A 1 2.77 12.16 17.85
CA MET A 1 1.94 12.44 16.65
C MET A 1 0.59 12.97 17.11
N ASN A 2 -0.10 13.79 16.30
CA ASN A 2 -1.47 14.22 16.61
C ASN A 2 -2.43 13.05 16.31
N SER A 3 -2.77 12.26 17.33
CA SER A 3 -3.58 11.04 17.20
C SER A 3 -5.07 11.28 16.96
N SER A 4 -5.47 12.52 16.65
CA SER A 4 -6.87 12.86 16.44
C SER A 4 -7.29 12.52 15.02
N GLU A 5 -8.27 11.63 14.89
CA GLU A 5 -8.88 11.24 13.60
C GLU A 5 -9.72 12.37 12.96
N THR A 6 -9.91 13.50 13.65
CA THR A 6 -10.68 14.64 13.15
C THR A 6 -9.91 15.96 13.29
N PRO A 7 -10.05 16.88 12.33
CA PRO A 7 -9.35 18.16 12.38
C PRO A 7 -9.87 19.01 13.56
N ARG A 8 -8.95 19.51 14.37
CA ARG A 8 -9.26 20.37 15.53
C ARG A 8 -8.37 21.61 15.57
N ILE A 9 -8.92 22.72 16.03
CA ILE A 9 -8.19 23.98 16.24
C ILE A 9 -7.46 23.91 17.57
N VAL A 10 -6.12 23.89 17.53
CA VAL A 10 -5.27 23.93 18.72
C VAL A 10 -5.21 25.33 19.30
N ARG A 11 -5.40 25.47 20.61
CA ARG A 11 -5.36 26.77 21.30
C ARG A 11 -3.99 27.05 21.90
N LYS A 12 -3.68 28.34 22.12
CA LYS A 12 -2.46 28.76 22.78
C LYS A 12 -2.42 28.21 24.22
N GLY A 13 -1.37 27.46 24.55
CA GLY A 13 -1.18 26.83 25.87
C GLY A 13 -1.66 25.38 25.96
N GLU A 14 -2.19 24.81 24.88
CA GLU A 14 -2.59 23.41 24.82
C GLU A 14 -1.36 22.51 24.58
N ILE A 15 -1.20 21.46 25.40
CA ILE A 15 -0.17 20.44 25.21
C ILE A 15 -0.69 19.44 24.18
N ILE A 16 0.01 19.31 23.06
CA ILE A 16 -0.40 18.45 21.93
C ILE A 16 0.22 17.06 22.05
N VAL A 17 1.41 16.97 22.63
CA VAL A 17 2.20 15.75 22.72
C VAL A 17 3.16 15.85 23.90
N GLU A 18 3.40 14.72 24.55
CA GLU A 18 4.45 14.56 25.55
C GLU A 18 5.65 13.91 24.85
N LEU A 19 6.85 14.38 25.18
CA LEU A 19 8.09 13.83 24.64
C LEU A 19 8.58 12.75 25.60
N GLU A 20 8.64 11.52 25.12
CA GLU A 20 9.27 10.40 25.82
C GLU A 20 10.73 10.26 25.35
N ASP A 21 11.61 9.77 26.22
CA ASP A 21 12.99 9.48 25.85
C ASP A 21 12.98 8.29 24.87
N ALA A 22 13.70 8.43 23.76
CA ALA A 22 13.78 7.40 22.74
C ALA A 22 14.36 6.10 23.31
N ASN A 23 15.23 6.17 24.33
CA ASN A 23 15.82 4.99 24.96
C ASN A 23 14.80 4.19 25.80
N ASP A 24 13.69 4.81 26.20
CA ASP A 24 12.65 4.15 26.99
C ASP A 24 11.64 3.40 26.10
N VAL A 25 11.54 3.78 24.83
CA VAL A 25 10.51 3.29 23.88
C VAL A 25 11.10 2.42 22.77
N LEU A 26 12.30 2.76 22.29
CA LEU A 26 12.93 2.03 21.19
C LEU A 26 13.73 0.86 21.75
N ASP A 27 13.55 -0.31 21.13
CA ASP A 27 14.34 -1.49 21.44
C ASP A 27 15.84 -1.22 21.22
N CYS A 28 16.59 -1.14 22.31
CA CYS A 28 18.04 -0.97 22.31
C CYS A 28 18.71 -2.20 22.94
N PRO A 29 19.68 -2.84 22.27
CA PRO A 29 20.34 -4.01 22.82
C PRO A 29 21.12 -3.60 24.07
N SER A 30 20.79 -4.23 25.20
CA SER A 30 21.45 -3.95 26.49
C SER A 30 22.70 -4.81 26.67
N THR A 31 22.84 -5.87 25.87
CA THR A 31 23.96 -6.81 25.91
C THR A 31 24.56 -7.06 24.53
N ALA A 32 25.84 -7.46 24.50
CA ALA A 32 26.54 -7.78 23.25
C ALA A 32 25.93 -8.98 22.50
N ASP A 33 25.34 -9.93 23.23
CA ASP A 33 24.67 -11.10 22.63
C ASP A 33 23.37 -10.70 21.91
N GLU A 34 22.58 -9.80 22.52
CA GLU A 34 21.38 -9.24 21.89
C GLU A 34 21.72 -8.43 20.64
N LEU A 35 22.77 -7.61 20.69
CA LEU A 35 23.25 -6.87 19.53
C LEU A 35 23.59 -7.81 18.37
N SER A 36 24.32 -8.90 18.66
CA SER A 36 24.66 -9.91 17.65
C SER A 36 23.43 -10.55 17.02
N LYS A 37 22.41 -10.88 17.82
CA LYS A 37 21.13 -11.42 17.34
C LYS A 37 20.39 -10.42 16.45
N MET A 38 20.32 -9.16 16.86
CA MET A 38 19.68 -8.08 16.08
C MET A 38 20.40 -7.83 14.75
N CYS A 39 21.75 -7.79 14.75
CA CYS A 39 22.55 -7.67 13.55
C CYS A 39 22.32 -8.84 12.59
N HIS A 40 22.33 -10.07 13.10
CA HIS A 40 22.07 -11.25 12.27
C HIS A 40 20.66 -11.22 11.66
N HIS A 41 19.65 -10.80 12.41
CA HIS A 41 18.30 -10.65 11.90
C HIS A 41 18.21 -9.57 10.81
N ALA A 42 18.90 -8.44 11.00
CA ALA A 42 18.98 -7.37 10.02
C ALA A 42 19.66 -7.83 8.71
N GLU A 43 20.74 -8.62 8.81
CA GLU A 43 21.43 -9.20 7.65
C GLU A 43 20.52 -10.13 6.85
N VAL A 44 19.76 -11.00 7.53
CA VAL A 44 18.79 -11.90 6.87
C VAL A 44 17.71 -11.10 6.13
N LEU A 45 17.12 -10.10 6.80
CA LEU A 45 16.11 -9.24 6.17
C LEU A 45 16.68 -8.48 4.97
N TYR A 46 17.90 -7.94 5.09
CA TYR A 46 18.56 -7.24 4.01
C TYR A 46 18.75 -8.15 2.79
N SER A 47 19.24 -9.38 3.01
CA SER A 47 19.42 -10.36 1.93
C SER A 47 18.11 -10.73 1.23
N PHE A 48 17.01 -10.82 1.98
CA PHE A 48 15.68 -11.12 1.43
C PHE A 48 15.16 -9.97 0.56
N VAL A 49 15.26 -8.74 1.06
CA VAL A 49 14.84 -7.54 0.31
C VAL A 49 15.68 -7.36 -0.96
N GLN A 50 16.99 -7.56 -0.88
CA GLN A 50 17.87 -7.47 -2.05
C GLN A 50 17.52 -8.53 -3.10
N GLY A 51 17.24 -9.77 -2.69
CA GLY A 51 16.79 -10.83 -3.61
C GLY A 51 15.44 -10.54 -4.29
N GLN A 52 14.55 -9.80 -3.62
CA GLN A 52 13.30 -9.34 -4.25
C GLN A 52 13.51 -8.18 -5.23
N MET A 53 14.48 -7.29 -4.99
CA MET A 53 14.77 -6.20 -5.93
C MET A 53 15.38 -6.71 -7.24
N GLU A 54 16.19 -7.77 -7.21
CA GLU A 54 16.81 -8.33 -8.42
C GLU A 54 15.84 -9.16 -9.29
N THR A 55 14.67 -9.55 -8.75
CA THR A 55 13.65 -10.33 -9.47
C THR A 55 12.52 -9.49 -10.05
N GLY A 56 12.49 -8.19 -9.80
CA GLY A 56 11.55 -7.23 -10.37
C GLY A 56 12.20 -6.37 -11.45
N ASN A 57 12.63 -6.98 -12.56
CA ASN A 57 13.07 -6.27 -13.75
C ASN A 57 11.95 -6.36 -14.81
N ASP A 58 10.80 -5.77 -14.47
CA ASP A 58 9.79 -5.37 -15.45
C ASP A 58 9.99 -3.87 -15.67
N GLU A 59 10.00 -3.50 -16.94
CA GLU A 59 10.40 -2.21 -17.51
C GLU A 59 9.43 -1.08 -17.10
N ASP A 60 9.53 -0.56 -15.88
CA ASP A 60 8.86 0.69 -15.50
C ASP A 60 9.85 1.60 -14.75
N GLU A 61 10.24 2.69 -15.40
CA GLU A 61 11.13 3.71 -14.87
C GLU A 61 10.62 4.26 -13.52
N GLU A 62 11.56 4.37 -12.57
CA GLU A 62 11.52 5.02 -11.27
C GLU A 62 10.41 6.08 -11.06
N ILE A 63 9.32 5.68 -10.37
CA ILE A 63 8.54 6.61 -9.55
C ILE A 63 8.84 6.30 -8.08
N LEU A 64 9.94 6.85 -7.60
CA LEU A 64 10.37 6.80 -6.20
C LEU A 64 9.50 7.78 -5.35
N GLY A 65 8.20 7.51 -5.26
CA GLY A 65 7.24 8.24 -4.43
C GLY A 65 6.29 7.26 -3.74
N PRO A 66 5.46 7.70 -2.75
CA PRO A 66 4.37 6.86 -2.30
C PRO A 66 3.53 6.49 -3.53
N LYS A 67 3.06 5.24 -3.63
CA LYS A 67 2.20 4.75 -4.75
C LYS A 67 0.92 5.57 -4.98
N THR A 68 0.69 6.59 -4.16
CA THR A 68 -0.37 7.59 -4.27
C THR A 68 0.03 8.84 -5.07
N ALA A 69 1.28 8.92 -5.55
CA ALA A 69 1.78 10.04 -6.36
C ALA A 69 1.43 9.91 -7.85
N GLU A 70 0.89 8.75 -8.26
CA GLU A 70 0.32 8.60 -9.60
C GLU A 70 -0.87 9.54 -9.74
N VAL A 71 -0.76 10.42 -10.73
CA VAL A 71 -1.87 11.26 -11.19
C VAL A 71 -2.95 10.30 -11.70
N PRO A 72 -4.22 10.46 -11.31
CA PRO A 72 -5.29 9.60 -11.83
C PRO A 72 -5.26 9.61 -13.35
N ASP A 73 -5.30 8.42 -13.95
CA ASP A 73 -5.35 8.27 -15.40
C ASP A 73 -6.55 9.08 -15.93
N PRO A 74 -6.33 10.11 -16.77
CA PRO A 74 -7.41 10.93 -17.29
C PRO A 74 -8.22 10.21 -18.38
N THR A 75 -7.83 8.99 -18.75
CA THR A 75 -8.47 8.22 -19.80
C THR A 75 -9.83 7.70 -19.32
N VAL A 76 -10.90 8.17 -19.95
CA VAL A 76 -12.25 7.66 -19.71
C VAL A 76 -12.42 6.33 -20.44
N TYR A 77 -12.61 5.26 -19.67
CA TYR A 77 -12.89 3.93 -20.22
C TYR A 77 -14.40 3.71 -20.37
N PRO A 78 -14.91 3.51 -21.60
CA PRO A 78 -16.34 3.29 -21.79
C PRO A 78 -16.76 1.90 -21.32
N ALA A 79 -17.91 1.79 -20.65
CA ALA A 79 -18.46 0.51 -20.18
C ALA A 79 -18.72 -0.48 -21.31
N SER A 80 -18.87 0.00 -22.55
CA SER A 80 -19.00 -0.86 -23.74
C SER A 80 -17.79 -1.78 -23.96
N LYS A 81 -16.62 -1.42 -23.43
CA LYS A 81 -15.39 -2.23 -23.53
C LYS A 81 -15.09 -3.03 -22.26
N LEU A 82 -16.00 -3.06 -21.28
CA LEU A 82 -15.78 -3.69 -19.98
C LEU A 82 -15.39 -5.18 -20.10
N ARG A 83 -15.97 -5.90 -21.07
CA ARG A 83 -15.67 -7.33 -21.31
C ARG A 83 -14.32 -7.58 -21.98
N ASP A 84 -13.79 -6.58 -22.68
CA ASP A 84 -12.52 -6.67 -23.38
C ASP A 84 -11.35 -6.24 -22.49
N LEU A 85 -11.60 -5.33 -21.53
CA LEU A 85 -10.58 -4.83 -20.60
C LEU A 85 -10.42 -5.70 -19.34
N ILE A 86 -11.47 -6.39 -18.90
CA ILE A 86 -11.43 -7.18 -17.67
C ILE A 86 -11.27 -8.67 -18.01
N ASP A 87 -10.13 -9.25 -17.63
CA ASP A 87 -9.96 -10.70 -17.64
C ASP A 87 -10.50 -11.32 -16.34
N VAL A 88 -11.55 -12.12 -16.47
CA VAL A 88 -12.22 -12.80 -15.34
C VAL A 88 -11.65 -14.21 -15.09
N GLY A 89 -10.72 -14.66 -15.93
CA GLY A 89 -10.17 -16.01 -15.90
C GLY A 89 -11.18 -17.10 -16.26
N ASN A 90 -10.77 -18.36 -16.07
CA ASN A 90 -11.57 -19.52 -16.44
C ASN A 90 -12.47 -19.96 -15.27
N LEU A 91 -13.71 -19.48 -15.27
CA LEU A 91 -14.75 -19.78 -14.27
C LEU A 91 -15.80 -20.73 -14.84
N SER A 92 -16.49 -21.49 -13.97
CA SER A 92 -17.64 -22.28 -14.40
C SER A 92 -18.76 -21.37 -14.92
N GLU A 93 -19.58 -21.86 -15.86
CA GLU A 93 -20.61 -21.05 -16.55
C GLU A 93 -21.50 -20.26 -15.58
N HIS A 94 -21.95 -20.90 -14.49
CA HIS A 94 -22.80 -20.26 -13.49
C HIS A 94 -22.08 -19.12 -12.73
N LEU A 95 -20.78 -19.25 -12.48
CA LEU A 95 -19.98 -18.19 -11.83
C LEU A 95 -19.68 -17.05 -12.80
N ASN A 96 -19.47 -17.38 -14.08
CA ASN A 96 -19.17 -16.41 -15.12
C ASN A 96 -20.33 -15.40 -15.29
N GLU A 97 -21.57 -15.90 -15.39
CA GLU A 97 -22.76 -15.04 -15.47
C GLU A 97 -22.95 -14.17 -14.22
N GLN A 98 -22.73 -14.74 -13.04
CA GLN A 98 -22.86 -14.01 -11.78
C GLN A 98 -21.83 -12.89 -11.66
N VAL A 99 -20.60 -13.13 -12.11
CA VAL A 99 -19.52 -12.14 -12.06
C VAL A 99 -19.77 -11.03 -13.07
N TRP A 100 -20.13 -11.32 -14.32
CA TRP A 100 -20.45 -10.26 -15.28
C TRP A 100 -21.64 -9.41 -14.84
N LYS A 101 -22.67 -10.02 -14.25
CA LYS A 101 -23.81 -9.29 -13.69
C LYS A 101 -23.40 -8.37 -12.53
N MET A 102 -22.41 -8.77 -11.73
CA MET A 102 -21.85 -7.95 -10.66
C MET A 102 -21.03 -6.79 -11.23
N LEU A 103 -20.22 -7.05 -12.26
CA LEU A 103 -19.39 -6.03 -12.92
C LEU A 103 -20.26 -4.98 -13.62
N GLU A 104 -21.28 -5.40 -14.38
CA GLU A 104 -22.24 -4.48 -15.05
C GLU A 104 -23.06 -3.65 -14.06
N LYS A 105 -23.29 -4.14 -12.84
CA LYS A 105 -24.00 -3.38 -11.81
C LYS A 105 -23.12 -2.32 -11.14
N ASN A 106 -21.81 -2.52 -11.12
CA ASN A 106 -20.86 -1.71 -10.36
C ASN A 106 -19.87 -0.96 -11.27
N ILE A 107 -20.28 -0.58 -12.47
CA ILE A 107 -19.47 0.11 -13.50
C ILE A 107 -18.73 1.32 -12.92
N ASP A 108 -19.43 2.18 -12.16
CA ASP A 108 -18.87 3.37 -11.50
C ASP A 108 -17.76 3.03 -10.50
N ALA A 109 -17.86 1.91 -9.78
CA ALA A 109 -16.86 1.51 -8.79
C ALA A 109 -15.53 1.07 -9.42
N PHE A 110 -15.57 0.67 -10.70
CA PHE A 110 -14.40 0.31 -11.50
C PHE A 110 -13.94 1.45 -12.41
N GLY A 111 -14.52 2.65 -12.29
CA GLY A 111 -14.09 3.83 -13.04
C GLY A 111 -14.42 3.80 -14.54
N PHE A 112 -15.41 3.01 -14.94
CA PHE A 112 -15.94 3.05 -16.31
C PHE A 112 -17.00 4.16 -16.42
N ASP A 113 -17.09 4.78 -17.60
CA ASP A 113 -18.01 5.88 -17.94
C ASP A 113 -17.78 7.24 -17.22
N GLY A 114 -16.66 7.42 -16.52
CA GLY A 114 -16.12 8.73 -16.09
C GLY A 114 -16.17 9.01 -14.60
#